data_AF-A0A382KT57-F1
#
_entry.id   AF-A0A382KT57-F1
#
_cell.length_a   1.000
_cell.length_b   1.000
_cell.length_c   1.000
_cell.angle_alpha   90.00
_cell.angle_beta   90.00
_cell.angle_gamma   90.00
#
_symmetry.space_group_name_H-M   'P 1'
#
loop_
_entity.id
_entity.type
_entity.pdbx_description
1 polymer ?
#
loop_
_entity_poly.entity_id
_entity_poly.type
_entity_poly.pdbx_seq_one_letter_code
_entity_poly.pdbx_strand_id
1 'polypeptide(L)'
;MHRKLSFGLAVATIATSVAGLVAVVALLGAHDLRTSKMLTRMNEESSAMEAKFAKEMKAYEDDVRKTMKGLGFNIFIFPEGQELSEVYAEGFASKTMPESYAGTLAESKIVTVNHLLPSLTRKLKWPERERTVILIGIRGEVPIAHRDPK
;
A
#
# COMPACT_ATOMS: atom_id res chain seq x y z
N MET A 1 59.60 -6.41 -67.79
CA MET A 1 58.51 -5.64 -67.15
C MET A 1 57.74 -6.43 -66.08
N HIS A 2 57.57 -7.75 -66.19
CA HIS A 2 56.77 -8.56 -65.25
C HIS A 2 57.18 -8.45 -63.77
N ARG A 3 58.48 -8.44 -63.43
CA ARG A 3 58.94 -8.43 -62.02
C ARG A 3 58.54 -7.17 -61.23
N LYS A 4 58.55 -6.00 -61.87
CA LYS A 4 58.16 -4.73 -61.22
C LYS A 4 56.65 -4.63 -61.03
N LEU A 5 55.89 -5.18 -61.98
CA LEU A 5 54.42 -5.21 -61.93
C LEU A 5 53.91 -6.16 -60.84
N SER A 6 54.49 -7.37 -60.74
CA SER A 6 54.16 -8.33 -59.68
C SER A 6 54.48 -7.79 -58.28
N PHE A 7 55.60 -7.07 -58.15
CA PHE A 7 55.97 -6.40 -56.89
C PHE A 7 54.97 -5.30 -56.51
N GLY A 8 54.56 -4.46 -57.47
CA GLY A 8 53.54 -3.44 -57.25
C GLY A 8 52.19 -4.02 -56.81
N LEU A 9 51.75 -5.12 -57.43
CA LEU A 9 50.53 -5.82 -57.02
C LEU A 9 50.65 -6.39 -55.60
N ALA A 10 51.77 -7.02 -55.24
CA ALA A 10 51.97 -7.57 -53.90
C ALA A 10 51.92 -6.48 -52.82
N VAL A 11 52.55 -5.33 -53.06
CA VAL A 11 52.50 -4.18 -52.14
C VAL A 11 51.08 -3.63 -52.02
N ALA A 12 50.34 -3.53 -53.12
CA ALA A 12 48.95 -3.06 -53.10
C ALA A 12 48.02 -4.01 -52.31
N THR A 13 48.20 -5.33 -52.45
CA THR A 13 47.45 -6.32 -51.68
C THR A 13 47.75 -6.19 -50.18
N ILE A 14 49.03 -6.12 -49.79
CA ILE A 14 49.43 -5.94 -48.38
C ILE A 14 48.87 -4.63 -47.82
N ALA A 15 48.99 -3.53 -48.56
CA ALA A 15 48.47 -2.23 -48.15
C ALA A 15 46.95 -2.27 -47.93
N THR A 16 46.21 -2.94 -48.82
CA THR A 16 44.76 -3.10 -48.69
C THR A 16 44.40 -3.96 -47.47
N SER A 17 45.12 -5.06 -47.23
CA SER A 17 44.90 -5.91 -46.04
C SER A 17 45.20 -5.18 -44.73
N VAL A 18 46.29 -4.40 -44.68
CA VAL A 18 46.65 -3.61 -43.49
C VAL A 18 45.64 -2.49 -43.27
N ALA A 19 45.24 -1.78 -44.32
CA ALA A 19 44.20 -0.75 -44.22
C ALA A 19 42.86 -1.31 -43.74
N GLY A 20 42.47 -2.49 -44.24
CA GLY A 20 41.28 -3.21 -43.78
C GLY A 20 41.35 -3.55 -42.29
N LEU A 21 42.50 -4.07 -41.82
CA LEU A 21 42.69 -4.39 -40.40
C LEU A 21 42.63 -3.14 -39.51
N VAL A 22 43.30 -2.06 -39.90
CA VAL A 22 43.29 -0.79 -39.15
C VAL A 22 41.87 -0.21 -39.09
N ALA A 23 41.12 -0.25 -40.20
CA ALA A 23 39.74 0.22 -40.23
C ALA A 23 38.84 -0.57 -39.28
N VAL A 24 38.97 -1.90 -39.24
CA VAL A 24 38.19 -2.76 -38.34
C VAL A 24 38.53 -2.47 -36.88
N VAL A 25 39.82 -2.38 -36.53
CA VAL A 25 40.25 -2.07 -35.15
C VAL A 25 39.78 -0.69 -34.70
N ALA A 26 39.88 0.33 -35.57
CA ALA A 26 39.40 1.67 -35.27
C ALA A 26 37.88 1.71 -35.06
N LEU A 27 37.13 0.98 -35.89
CA LEU A 27 35.67 0.94 -35.83
C LEU A 27 35.17 0.19 -34.58
N LEU A 28 35.83 -0.91 -34.21
CA LEU A 28 35.58 -1.63 -32.95
C LEU A 28 35.86 -0.75 -31.73
N GLY A 29 37.01 -0.07 -31.69
CA GLY A 29 37.34 0.84 -30.58
C GLY A 29 36.36 2.01 -30.45
N ALA A 30 35.88 2.56 -31.57
CA ALA A 30 34.84 3.59 -31.56
C ALA A 30 33.48 3.07 -31.06
N HIS A 31 33.13 1.82 -31.37
CA HIS A 31 31.92 1.17 -30.89
C HIS A 31 31.98 0.88 -29.39
N ASP A 32 33.12 0.38 -28.88
CA ASP A 32 33.33 0.13 -27.45
C ASP A 32 33.25 1.41 -26.63
N LEU A 33 33.79 2.52 -27.14
CA LEU A 33 33.71 3.81 -26.47
C LEU A 33 32.27 4.35 -26.42
N ARG A 34 31.47 4.13 -27.47
CA ARG A 34 30.05 4.52 -27.46
C ARG A 34 29.23 3.64 -26.54
N THR A 35 29.49 2.33 -26.57
CA THR A 35 28.78 1.34 -25.75
C THR A 35 29.04 1.59 -24.27
N SER A 36 30.28 1.83 -23.86
CA SER A 36 30.62 2.16 -22.47
C SER A 36 29.96 3.45 -21.98
N LYS A 37 29.92 4.51 -22.82
CA LYS A 37 29.19 5.74 -22.51
C LYS A 37 27.68 5.53 -22.39
N MET A 38 27.11 4.65 -23.20
CA MET A 38 25.69 4.33 -23.13
C MET A 38 25.36 3.54 -21.86
N LEU A 39 26.18 2.55 -21.51
CA LEU A 39 26.01 1.74 -20.31
C LEU A 39 26.13 2.57 -19.02
N THR A 40 27.11 3.48 -18.97
CA THR A 40 27.27 4.39 -17.81
C THR A 40 26.05 5.28 -17.63
N ARG A 41 25.57 5.92 -18.70
CA ARG A 41 24.35 6.72 -18.67
C ARG A 41 23.11 5.91 -18.27
N MET A 42 22.93 4.72 -18.85
CA MET A 42 21.80 3.84 -18.51
C MET A 42 21.84 3.41 -17.04
N ASN A 43 23.03 3.13 -16.50
CA ASN A 43 23.20 2.75 -15.10
C ASN A 43 22.88 3.93 -14.15
N GLU A 44 23.30 5.15 -14.50
CA GLU A 44 22.95 6.37 -13.77
C GLU A 44 21.44 6.63 -13.79
N GLU A 45 20.80 6.52 -14.97
CA GLU A 45 19.36 6.67 -15.12
C GLU A 45 18.57 5.59 -14.35
N SER A 46 19.02 4.32 -14.41
CA SER A 46 18.40 3.20 -13.69
C SER A 46 18.49 3.37 -12.18
N SER A 47 19.67 3.71 -11.65
CA SER A 47 19.86 3.91 -10.20
C SER A 47 19.04 5.09 -9.67
N ALA A 48 18.93 6.18 -10.43
CA ALA A 48 18.05 7.30 -10.08
C ALA A 48 16.56 6.91 -10.12
N MET A 49 16.17 6.07 -11.08
CA MET A 49 14.81 5.55 -11.18
C MET A 49 14.47 4.59 -10.02
N GLU A 50 15.38 3.70 -9.66
CA GLU A 50 15.24 2.80 -8.52
C GLU A 50 15.07 3.56 -7.20
N ALA A 51 15.87 4.60 -6.97
CA ALA A 51 15.76 5.43 -5.76
C ALA A 51 14.40 6.16 -5.70
N LYS A 52 13.91 6.67 -6.83
CA LYS A 52 12.57 7.28 -6.91
C LYS A 52 11.46 6.26 -6.66
N PHE A 53 11.53 5.11 -7.34
CA PHE A 53 10.56 4.05 -7.21
C PHE A 53 10.48 3.51 -5.78
N ALA A 54 11.63 3.28 -5.13
CA ALA A 54 11.67 2.86 -3.74
C ALA A 54 11.01 3.87 -2.79
N LYS A 55 11.21 5.18 -3.04
CA LYS A 55 10.56 6.24 -2.27
C LYS A 55 9.04 6.27 -2.48
N GLU A 56 8.61 6.15 -3.73
CA GLU A 56 7.17 6.11 -4.08
C GLU A 56 6.48 4.87 -3.52
N MET A 57 7.10 3.70 -3.62
CA MET A 57 6.57 2.46 -3.05
C MET A 57 6.43 2.56 -1.53
N LYS A 58 7.43 3.11 -0.84
CA LYS A 58 7.34 3.31 0.62
C LYS A 58 6.22 4.29 1.01
N ALA A 59 6.03 5.35 0.21
CA ALA A 59 4.93 6.29 0.45
C ALA A 59 3.55 5.63 0.19
N TYR A 60 3.45 4.82 -0.86
CA TYR A 60 2.25 4.07 -1.19
C TYR A 60 1.91 3.03 -0.12
N GLU A 61 2.88 2.24 0.35
CA GLU A 61 2.69 1.30 1.47
C GLU A 61 2.17 2.01 2.73
N ASP A 62 2.70 3.19 3.04
CA ASP A 62 2.26 3.97 4.19
C ASP A 62 0.82 4.47 4.04
N ASP A 63 0.43 4.85 2.82
CA ASP A 63 -0.92 5.31 2.49
C ASP A 63 -1.94 4.17 2.54
N VAL A 64 -1.61 3.01 1.97
CA VAL A 64 -2.40 1.78 2.09
C VAL A 64 -2.56 1.42 3.57
N ARG A 65 -1.48 1.45 4.35
CA ARG A 65 -1.52 1.18 5.80
C ARG A 65 -2.44 2.17 6.54
N LYS A 66 -2.42 3.46 6.20
CA LYS A 66 -3.30 4.48 6.81
C LYS A 66 -4.76 4.25 6.43
N THR A 67 -5.03 3.96 5.17
CA THR A 67 -6.37 3.66 4.66
C THR A 67 -6.95 2.41 5.34
N MET A 68 -6.17 1.34 5.42
CA MET A 68 -6.59 0.09 6.05
C MET A 68 -6.80 0.20 7.57
N LYS A 69 -6.13 1.14 8.26
CA LYS A 69 -6.37 1.39 9.71
C LYS A 69 -7.82 1.81 10.01
N GLY A 70 -8.50 2.47 9.07
CA GLY A 70 -9.88 2.90 9.22
C GLY A 70 -10.91 1.86 8.77
N LEU A 71 -10.49 0.80 8.10
CA LEU A 71 -11.37 -0.21 7.49
C LEU A 71 -11.83 -1.28 8.49
N GLY A 72 -11.99 -0.91 9.76
CA GLY A 72 -12.67 -1.75 10.74
C GLY A 72 -14.15 -1.84 10.41
N PHE A 73 -14.76 -3.01 10.56
CA PHE A 73 -16.20 -3.16 10.44
C PHE A 73 -16.86 -2.90 11.79
N ASN A 74 -18.00 -2.20 11.77
CA ASN A 74 -18.80 -1.96 12.96
C ASN A 74 -19.61 -3.22 13.30
N ILE A 75 -19.60 -3.64 14.56
CA ILE A 75 -20.36 -4.79 15.05
C ILE A 75 -21.30 -4.29 16.15
N PHE A 76 -22.54 -4.75 16.11
CA PHE A 76 -23.48 -4.56 17.22
C PHE A 76 -23.47 -5.81 18.11
N ILE A 77 -23.28 -5.61 19.42
CA ILE A 77 -23.35 -6.65 20.43
C ILE A 77 -24.67 -6.48 21.18
N PHE A 78 -25.49 -7.52 21.20
CA PHE A 78 -26.78 -7.52 21.86
C PHE A 78 -26.80 -8.49 23.05
N PRO A 79 -27.66 -8.25 24.07
CA PRO A 79 -27.86 -9.18 25.18
C PRO A 79 -28.38 -10.54 24.69
N GLU A 80 -28.08 -11.58 25.47
CA GLU A 80 -28.57 -12.92 25.21
C GLU A 80 -30.10 -12.97 25.11
N GLY A 81 -30.60 -13.71 24.11
CA GLY A 81 -32.02 -13.85 23.82
C GLY A 81 -32.67 -12.60 23.21
N GLN A 82 -31.91 -11.61 22.74
CA GLN A 82 -32.47 -10.54 21.91
C GLN A 82 -32.88 -11.11 20.54
N GLU A 83 -34.15 -10.98 20.19
CA GLU A 83 -34.63 -11.31 18.85
C GLU A 83 -34.16 -10.25 17.85
N LEU A 84 -33.36 -10.67 16.86
CA LEU A 84 -32.80 -9.76 15.86
C LEU A 84 -33.87 -9.18 14.94
N SER A 85 -34.93 -9.94 14.67
CA SER A 85 -36.08 -9.49 13.86
C SER A 85 -36.76 -8.26 14.48
N GLU A 86 -36.94 -8.25 15.82
CA GLU A 86 -37.47 -7.10 16.56
C GLU A 86 -36.54 -5.89 16.44
N VAL A 87 -35.22 -6.10 16.56
CA VAL A 87 -34.25 -5.00 16.43
C VAL A 87 -34.33 -4.35 15.04
N TYR A 88 -34.45 -5.16 13.98
CA TYR A 88 -34.59 -4.64 12.62
C TYR A 88 -35.93 -3.94 12.38
N ALA A 89 -37.01 -4.42 13.00
CA ALA A 89 -38.34 -3.80 12.86
C ALA A 89 -38.47 -2.50 13.68
N GLU A 90 -37.98 -2.50 14.92
CA GLU A 90 -38.13 -1.38 15.84
C GLU A 90 -36.97 -0.38 15.80
N GLY A 91 -35.80 -0.80 15.33
CA GLY A 91 -34.58 0.01 15.28
C GLY A 91 -33.84 0.13 16.61
N PHE A 92 -34.19 -0.69 17.63
CA PHE A 92 -33.47 -0.75 18.91
C PHE A 92 -33.65 -2.12 19.58
N ALA A 93 -32.77 -2.45 20.53
CA ALA A 93 -32.87 -3.68 21.32
C ALA A 93 -33.90 -3.52 22.46
N SER A 94 -34.84 -4.46 22.54
CA SER A 94 -35.87 -4.49 23.58
C SER A 94 -35.30 -4.88 24.95
N LYS A 95 -34.25 -5.71 24.96
CA LYS A 95 -33.53 -6.14 26.16
C LYS A 95 -32.30 -5.28 26.43
N THR A 96 -31.85 -5.28 27.69
CA THR A 96 -30.67 -4.55 28.14
C THR A 96 -29.63 -5.51 28.73
N MET A 97 -28.35 -5.13 28.65
CA MET A 97 -27.25 -5.83 29.34
C MET A 97 -26.58 -4.93 30.37
N PRO A 98 -25.90 -5.50 31.39
CA PRO A 98 -25.11 -4.73 32.32
C PRO A 98 -24.00 -3.92 31.63
N GLU A 99 -23.80 -2.70 32.12
CA GLU A 99 -22.74 -1.80 31.64
C GLU A 99 -21.34 -2.37 31.89
N SER A 100 -21.17 -3.20 32.91
CA SER A 100 -19.92 -3.87 33.25
C SER A 100 -19.36 -4.73 32.12
N TYR A 101 -20.20 -5.24 31.21
CA TYR A 101 -19.77 -6.04 30.07
C TYR A 101 -18.89 -5.25 29.10
N ALA A 102 -19.10 -3.93 28.98
CA ALA A 102 -18.22 -3.06 28.20
C ALA A 102 -16.81 -3.01 28.82
N GLY A 103 -16.71 -2.98 30.15
CA GLY A 103 -15.44 -3.08 30.86
C GLY A 103 -14.75 -4.42 30.65
N THR A 104 -15.49 -5.53 30.77
CA THR A 104 -14.97 -6.87 30.50
C THR A 104 -14.44 -7.01 29.07
N LEU A 105 -15.12 -6.43 28.08
CA LEU A 105 -14.65 -6.40 26.70
C LEU A 105 -13.41 -5.53 26.53
N ALA A 106 -13.35 -4.36 27.16
CA ALA A 106 -12.20 -3.46 27.13
C ALA A 106 -10.93 -4.07 27.76
N GLU A 107 -11.11 -4.99 28.72
CA GLU A 107 -10.04 -5.73 29.40
C GLU A 107 -9.69 -7.06 28.72
N SER A 108 -10.50 -7.52 27.77
CA SER A 108 -10.30 -8.81 27.11
C SER A 108 -9.20 -8.75 26.05
N LYS A 109 -8.44 -9.85 25.91
CA LYS A 109 -7.45 -10.06 24.83
C LYS A 109 -8.04 -10.73 23.59
N ILE A 110 -9.32 -11.09 23.62
CA ILE A 110 -9.95 -11.97 22.61
C ILE A 110 -10.28 -11.21 21.33
N VAL A 111 -10.52 -9.90 21.40
CA VAL A 111 -10.99 -9.12 20.25
C VAL A 111 -10.17 -7.84 20.11
N THR A 112 -9.65 -7.60 18.90
CA THR A 112 -9.03 -6.32 18.52
C THR A 112 -10.11 -5.27 18.27
N VAL A 113 -10.85 -4.89 19.32
CA VAL A 113 -11.80 -3.78 19.25
C VAL A 113 -11.02 -2.47 19.27
N ASN A 114 -11.41 -1.49 18.46
CA ASN A 114 -10.79 -0.17 18.46
C ASN A 114 -11.56 0.83 19.32
N HIS A 115 -12.89 0.83 19.21
CA HIS A 115 -13.79 1.78 19.89
C HIS A 115 -14.99 1.02 20.46
N LEU A 116 -15.20 1.12 21.78
CA LEU A 116 -16.36 0.55 22.47
C LEU A 116 -17.32 1.68 22.82
N LEU A 117 -18.54 1.63 22.27
CA LEU A 117 -19.59 2.64 22.45
C LEU A 117 -20.84 2.00 23.07
N PRO A 118 -20.89 1.86 24.42
CA PRO A 118 -22.10 1.41 25.10
C PRO A 118 -23.22 2.42 24.90
N SER A 119 -24.35 1.96 24.39
CA SER A 119 -25.52 2.79 24.15
C SER A 119 -26.80 2.07 24.56
N LEU A 120 -27.77 2.87 25.03
CA LEU A 120 -29.14 2.44 25.28
C LEU A 120 -30.06 3.26 24.41
N THR A 121 -30.92 2.58 23.65
CA THR A 121 -31.88 3.24 22.77
C THR A 121 -33.28 2.83 23.16
N ARG A 122 -34.20 3.78 23.27
CA ARG A 122 -35.63 3.51 23.46
C ARG A 122 -36.51 4.47 22.68
N LYS A 123 -37.63 3.97 22.19
CA LYS A 123 -38.74 4.80 21.71
C LYS A 123 -39.63 5.18 22.88
N LEU A 124 -39.94 6.47 23.01
CA LEU A 124 -40.84 6.99 24.03
C LEU A 124 -41.76 8.05 23.46
N LYS A 125 -42.99 8.13 23.99
CA LYS A 125 -43.90 9.22 23.68
C LYS A 125 -43.47 10.43 24.52
N TRP A 126 -43.16 11.53 23.86
CA TRP A 126 -42.89 12.82 24.49
C TRP A 126 -44.24 13.47 24.83
N PRO A 127 -44.69 13.48 26.10
CA PRO A 127 -46.03 13.92 26.46
C PRO A 127 -46.27 15.40 26.15
N GLU A 128 -45.29 16.28 26.40
CA GLU A 128 -45.42 17.73 26.17
C GLU A 128 -45.55 18.12 24.69
N ARG A 129 -45.18 17.23 23.76
CA ARG A 129 -45.22 17.49 22.31
C ARG A 129 -46.17 16.55 21.57
N GLU A 130 -46.74 15.57 22.26
CA GLU A 130 -47.55 14.49 21.69
C GLU A 130 -46.88 13.75 20.51
N ARG A 131 -45.55 13.58 20.54
CA ARG A 131 -44.81 12.90 19.46
C ARG A 131 -43.96 11.77 20.01
N THR A 132 -43.74 10.74 19.20
CA THR A 132 -42.78 9.68 19.53
C THR A 132 -41.37 10.15 19.21
N VAL A 133 -40.45 9.97 20.15
CA VAL A 133 -39.02 10.25 19.99
C VAL A 133 -38.19 9.01 20.28
N ILE A 134 -36.99 8.98 19.71
CA ILE A 134 -35.96 8.00 20.04
C ILE A 134 -35.01 8.67 21.02
N LEU A 135 -34.95 8.16 22.24
CA LEU A 135 -33.98 8.57 23.24
C LEU A 135 -32.79 7.62 23.21
N ILE A 136 -31.60 8.20 23.04
CA ILE A 136 -30.34 7.47 23.04
C ILE A 136 -29.49 7.98 24.20
N GLY A 137 -29.21 7.10 25.16
CA GLY A 137 -28.25 7.33 26.23
C GLY A 137 -26.91 6.72 25.86
N ILE A 138 -25.83 7.50 25.97
CA ILE A 138 -24.45 7.06 25.71
C ILE A 138 -23.59 7.27 26.96
N ARG A 139 -22.75 6.29 27.30
CA ARG A 139 -21.75 6.41 28.38
C ARG A 139 -20.51 7.23 27.94
N GLY A 140 -20.32 7.39 26.63
CA GLY A 140 -19.04 7.80 26.05
C GLY A 140 -18.15 6.58 25.73
N GLU A 141 -17.01 6.83 25.10
CA GLU A 141 -16.09 5.75 24.70
C GLU A 141 -15.40 5.13 25.93
N VAL A 142 -15.38 3.80 26.00
CA VAL A 142 -14.65 3.07 27.04
C VAL A 142 -13.21 2.82 26.59
N PRO A 143 -12.19 3.35 27.31
CA PRO A 143 -10.79 3.15 26.95
C PRO A 143 -10.38 1.67 27.03
N ILE A 144 -9.57 1.21 26.09
CA ILE A 144 -9.14 -0.19 25.99
C ILE A 144 -7.79 -0.36 26.70
N ALA A 145 -7.74 -1.27 27.68
CA ALA A 145 -6.57 -1.45 28.55
C ALA A 145 -5.40 -2.17 27.85
N HIS A 146 -5.70 -3.13 26.98
CA HIS A 146 -4.72 -3.98 26.29
C HIS A 146 -4.39 -3.47 24.88
N ARG A 147 -4.32 -2.16 24.72
CA ARG A 147 -3.89 -1.56 23.47
C ARG A 147 -2.40 -1.86 23.28
N ASP A 148 -2.06 -2.71 22.31
CA ASP A 148 -0.67 -2.84 21.88
C ASP A 148 -0.16 -1.45 21.46
N PRO A 149 0.94 -0.96 22.05
CA PRO A 149 1.53 0.30 21.65
C PRO A 149 2.00 0.17 20.20
N LYS A 150 1.27 0.79 19.28
CA LYS A 150 1.67 0.98 17.88
C LYS A 150 2.77 2.02 17.75
#